data_AF-A0A0B6YWA3-F1
#
_entry.id   AF-A0A0B6YWA3-F1
#
_cell.length_a   1.000
_cell.length_b   1.000
_cell.length_c   1.000
_cell.angle_alpha   90.00
_cell.angle_beta   90.00
_cell.angle_gamma   90.00
#
_symmetry.space_group_name_H-M   'P 1'
#
loop_
_entity.id
_entity.type
_entity.pdbx_description
1 polymer ?
#
loop_
_entity_poly.entity_id
_entity_poly.type
_entity_poly.pdbx_seq_one_letter_code
_entity_poly.pdbx_strand_id
1 'polypeptide(L)'
;NVVFTIKKTPQMGVVEIGNRRGNQYSFTLRDLISGSVYYRHYSGQGKLDSIILEMTLTSLTSESESKLRDKYDFVLPVIIIPQPK
;
A
#
# COMPACT_ATOMS: atom_id res chain seq x y z
N ASN A 1 3.24 7.72 14.00
CA ASN A 1 2.24 7.12 13.12
C ASN A 1 2.96 6.71 11.84
N VAL A 2 2.66 5.53 11.29
CA VAL A 2 3.32 5.02 10.09
C VAL A 2 2.36 5.21 8.93
N VAL A 3 2.83 5.84 7.85
CA VAL A 3 2.06 6.13 6.65
C VAL A 3 2.74 5.47 5.47
N PHE A 4 1.95 4.75 4.68
CA PHE A 4 2.36 4.15 3.41
C PHE A 4 1.75 4.97 2.27
N THR A 5 2.57 5.38 1.31
CA THR A 5 2.14 6.13 0.12
C THR A 5 2.42 5.29 -1.13
N ILE A 6 1.41 5.07 -1.97
CA ILE A 6 1.53 4.37 -3.26
C ILE A 6 2.27 5.27 -4.24
N LYS A 7 3.53 4.95 -4.52
CA LYS A 7 4.39 5.61 -5.51
C LYS A 7 4.12 5.12 -6.92
N LYS A 8 3.80 3.83 -7.05
CA LYS A 8 3.40 3.21 -8.31
C LYS A 8 2.18 2.33 -8.06
N THR A 9 1.09 2.68 -8.73
CA THR A 9 -0.14 1.90 -8.69
C THR A 9 0.04 0.55 -9.39
N PRO A 10 -0.69 -0.48 -8.95
CA PRO A 10 -0.76 -1.73 -9.69
C PRO A 10 -1.23 -1.49 -11.13
N GLN A 11 -0.70 -2.26 -12.08
CA GLN A 11 -1.12 -2.18 -13.49
C GLN A 11 -2.36 -3.04 -13.76
N MET A 12 -2.55 -4.10 -12.97
CA MET A 12 -3.55 -5.14 -13.21
C MET A 12 -4.67 -5.11 -12.16
N GLY A 13 -4.77 -4.02 -11.40
CA GLY A 13 -5.76 -3.89 -10.36
C GLY A 13 -5.78 -2.51 -9.74
N VAL A 14 -6.37 -2.42 -8.55
CA VAL A 14 -6.46 -1.22 -7.74
C VAL A 14 -6.26 -1.56 -6.28
N VAL A 15 -5.66 -0.63 -5.53
CA VAL A 15 -5.64 -0.67 -4.06
C VAL A 15 -6.81 0.15 -3.54
N GLU A 16 -7.65 -0.45 -2.71
CA GLU A 16 -8.84 0.16 -2.11
C GLU A 16 -8.67 0.26 -0.59
N ILE A 17 -9.15 1.35 0.02
CA ILE A 17 -8.98 1.62 1.45
C ILE A 17 -10.35 1.92 2.07
N GLY A 18 -10.96 0.88 2.66
CA GLY A 18 -12.27 0.93 3.32
C GLY A 18 -13.35 1.56 2.45
N ASN A 19 -14.25 2.34 3.07
CA ASN A 19 -15.32 3.08 2.38
C ASN A 19 -14.91 4.52 2.00
N ARG A 20 -13.61 4.82 1.95
CA ARG A 20 -13.14 6.18 1.70
C ARG A 20 -13.40 6.54 0.24
N ARG A 21 -14.04 7.69 0.00
CA ARG A 21 -14.35 8.20 -1.36
C ARG A 21 -13.16 8.98 -1.92
N GLY A 22 -12.86 8.78 -3.20
CA GLY A 22 -11.78 9.48 -3.93
C GLY A 22 -10.52 8.64 -4.14
N ASN A 23 -9.57 9.16 -4.94
CA ASN A 23 -8.29 8.49 -5.18
C ASN A 23 -7.44 8.53 -3.91
N GLN A 24 -7.33 7.39 -3.23
CA GLN A 24 -6.53 7.24 -2.03
C GLN A 24 -5.17 6.67 -2.39
N TYR A 25 -4.15 7.51 -2.38
CA TYR A 25 -2.76 7.10 -2.63
C TYR A 25 -1.99 6.81 -1.35
N SER A 26 -2.63 6.85 -0.17
CA SER A 26 -1.97 6.55 1.09
C SER A 26 -2.89 5.94 2.13
N PHE A 27 -2.31 5.13 3.01
CA PHE A 27 -2.98 4.49 4.13
C PHE A 27 -2.03 4.40 5.32
N THR A 28 -2.59 4.25 6.52
CA THR A 28 -1.82 4.13 7.76
C THR A 28 -1.58 2.68 8.14
N LEU A 29 -0.63 2.42 9.03
CA LEU A 29 -0.49 1.08 9.65
C LEU A 29 -1.78 0.64 10.36
N ARG A 30 -2.56 1.57 10.92
CA ARG A 30 -3.87 1.26 11.50
C ARG A 30 -4.83 0.73 10.45
N ASP A 31 -4.89 1.36 9.27
CA ASP A 31 -5.76 0.92 8.16
C ASP A 31 -5.38 -0.49 7.68
N LEU A 32 -4.07 -0.79 7.65
CA LEU A 32 -3.56 -2.11 7.26
C LEU A 32 -3.92 -3.17 8.32
N ILE A 33 -3.68 -2.90 9.60
CA ILE A 33 -3.99 -3.82 10.71
C ILE A 33 -5.50 -4.04 10.86
N SER A 34 -6.32 -3.01 10.61
CA SER A 34 -7.78 -3.15 10.62
C SER A 34 -8.33 -3.91 9.42
N GLY A 35 -7.47 -4.39 8.51
CA GLY A 35 -7.85 -5.10 7.30
C GLY A 35 -8.62 -4.22 6.32
N SER A 36 -8.49 -2.90 6.40
CA SER A 36 -9.25 -1.97 5.55
C SER A 36 -8.56 -1.71 4.21
N VAL A 37 -7.37 -2.25 3.97
CA VAL A 37 -6.62 -2.08 2.72
C VAL A 37 -6.72 -3.36 1.89
N TYR A 38 -7.23 -3.25 0.67
CA TYR A 38 -7.49 -4.38 -0.22
C TYR A 38 -6.84 -4.17 -1.58
N TYR A 39 -6.34 -5.26 -2.18
CA TYR A 39 -6.02 -5.28 -3.60
C TYR A 39 -7.18 -5.94 -4.35
N ARG A 40 -7.71 -5.25 -5.36
CA ARG A 40 -8.74 -5.77 -6.26
C ARG A 40 -8.17 -5.91 -7.66
N HIS A 41 -8.08 -7.15 -8.14
CA HIS A 41 -7.60 -7.47 -9.48
C HIS A 41 -8.67 -7.19 -10.54
N TYR A 42 -8.27 -6.68 -11.70
CA TYR A 42 -9.15 -6.56 -12.87
C TYR A 42 -9.29 -7.91 -13.56
N SER A 43 -10.50 -8.43 -13.68
CA SER A 43 -10.76 -9.74 -14.30
C SER A 43 -10.16 -9.84 -15.71
N GLY A 44 -9.43 -10.91 -15.99
CA GLY A 44 -8.91 -11.23 -17.32
C GLY A 44 -7.52 -10.66 -17.64
N GLN A 45 -6.87 -9.99 -16.68
CA GLN A 45 -5.53 -9.45 -16.85
C GLN A 45 -4.45 -10.41 -16.27
N GLY A 46 -3.22 -10.27 -16.72
CA GLY A 46 -2.06 -11.11 -16.36
C GLY A 46 -1.87 -11.40 -14.87
N LYS A 47 -1.15 -12.50 -14.58
CA LYS A 47 -1.03 -13.09 -13.23
C LYS A 47 -0.08 -12.36 -12.28
N LEU A 48 0.67 -11.38 -12.77
CA LEU A 48 1.69 -10.67 -12.02
C LEU A 48 1.36 -9.18 -11.97
N ASP A 49 1.51 -8.61 -10.79
CA ASP A 49 1.36 -7.18 -10.57
C ASP A 49 2.33 -6.72 -9.47
N SER A 50 2.52 -5.41 -9.33
CA SER A 50 3.39 -4.84 -8.32
C SER A 50 2.90 -3.49 -7.84
N ILE A 51 3.05 -3.25 -6.55
CA ILE A 51 2.75 -1.96 -5.92
C ILE A 51 4.04 -1.45 -5.29
N ILE A 52 4.42 -0.20 -5.58
CA ILE A 52 5.55 0.46 -4.91
C ILE A 52 4.99 1.38 -3.83
N LEU A 53 5.44 1.18 -2.60
CA LEU A 53 5.01 1.91 -1.41
C LEU A 53 6.19 2.66 -0.80
N GLU A 54 6.03 3.94 -0.53
CA GLU A 54 6.94 4.73 0.32
C GLU A 54 6.38 4.74 1.75
N MET A 55 7.15 4.24 2.71
CA MET A 55 6.82 4.31 4.13
C MET A 55 7.45 5.55 4.77
N THR A 56 6.69 6.23 5.62
CA THR A 56 7.17 7.35 6.44
C THR A 56 6.72 7.22 7.90
N LEU A 57 7.59 7.58 8.83
CA LEU A 57 7.27 7.71 10.25
C LEU A 57 6.97 9.17 10.59
N THR A 58 5.74 9.46 11.03
CA THR A 58 5.25 10.83 11.30
C THR A 58 5.19 11.19 12.78
N SER A 59 5.57 10.28 13.70
CA SER A 59 5.59 10.55 15.15
C SER A 59 7.00 10.42 15.68
N LEU A 60 7.81 11.46 15.45
CA LEU A 60 9.16 11.57 16.00
C LEU A 60 9.30 13.01 16.50
N THR A 61 8.99 13.18 17.79
CA THR A 61 8.98 14.48 18.48
C THR A 61 10.35 14.89 19.01
N SER A 62 11.35 14.00 18.97
CA SER A 62 12.72 14.24 19.44
C SER A 62 13.72 14.32 18.28
N GLU A 63 14.61 15.32 18.34
CA GLU A 63 15.67 15.59 17.33
C GLU A 63 16.60 14.40 17.09
N SER A 64 16.80 13.56 18.12
CA SER A 64 17.66 12.36 18.09
C SER A 64 17.15 11.26 17.16
N GLU A 65 15.88 11.31 16.73
CA GLU A 65 15.27 10.29 15.87
C GLU A 65 15.05 10.77 14.43
N SER A 66 15.70 11.88 14.02
CA SER A 66 15.59 12.44 12.67
C SER A 66 15.93 11.46 11.54
N LYS A 67 16.80 10.46 11.78
CA LYS A 67 17.09 9.37 10.82
C LYS A 67 15.92 8.40 10.58
N LEU A 68 14.97 8.30 11.52
CA LEU A 68 13.76 7.49 11.34
C LEU A 68 12.68 8.23 10.53
N ARG A 69 12.94 9.48 10.13
CA ARG A 69 12.13 10.21 9.14
C ARG A 69 12.45 9.81 7.70
N ASP A 70 13.42 8.91 7.50
CA ASP A 70 13.80 8.42 6.19
C ASP A 70 12.61 7.78 5.49
N LYS A 71 12.58 7.96 4.17
CA LYS A 71 11.60 7.37 3.28
C LYS A 71 12.12 6.02 2.86
N TYR A 72 11.33 4.98 3.10
CA TYR A 72 11.69 3.62 2.71
C TYR A 72 10.76 3.15 1.61
N ASP A 73 11.33 2.83 0.45
CA ASP A 73 10.59 2.26 -0.67
C ASP A 73 10.52 0.74 -0.53
N PHE A 74 9.30 0.20 -0.58
CA PHE A 74 9.00 -1.22 -0.55
C PHE A 74 8.26 -1.63 -1.82
N VAL A 75 8.63 -2.77 -2.37
CA VAL A 75 7.89 -3.42 -3.46
C VAL A 75 7.05 -4.53 -2.88
N LEU A 76 5.73 -4.44 -3.06
CA LEU A 76 4.82 -5.53 -2.77
C LEU A 76 4.52 -6.29 -4.07
N PRO A 77 5.11 -7.49 -4.26
CA PRO A 77 4.74 -8.34 -5.39
C PRO A 77 3.33 -8.91 -5.16
N VAL A 78 2.52 -8.92 -6.22
CA VAL A 78 1.20 -9.54 -6.20
C VAL A 78 1.19 -10.65 -7.24
N ILE A 79 0.92 -11.88 -6.77
CA ILE A 79 0.82 -13.07 -7.59
C ILE A 79 -0.62 -13.57 -7.50
N ILE A 80 -1.30 -13.59 -8.64
CA ILE A 80 -2.68 -14.04 -8.71
C ILE A 80 -2.69 -15.52 -9.06
N ILE A 81 -3.20 -16.32 -8.13
CA ILE A 81 -3.37 -17.76 -8.27
C ILE A 81 -4.87 -18.00 -8.53
N PRO A 82 -5.27 -18.31 -9.79
CA PRO A 82 -6.65 -18.61 -10.10
C PRO A 82 -7.12 -19.82 -9.30
N GLN A 83 -8.29 -19.71 -8.66
CA GLN A 83 -8.92 -20.87 -8.04
C GLN A 83 -9.54 -21.74 -9.14
N PRO A 84 -9.31 -23.07 -9.14
CA PRO A 84 -10.04 -23.98 -10.02
C PRO A 84 -11.54 -23.87 -9.73
N LYS A 85 -12.36 -23.96 -10.78
CA LYS A 85 -13.82 -23.95 -10.69
C LYS A 85 -14.36 -25.24 -10.09
#